data_AF-A0A399FEL7-F1
#
_entry.id   AF-A0A399FEL7-F1
#
_cell.length_a   1.000
_cell.length_b   1.000
_cell.length_c   1.000
_cell.angle_alpha   90.00
_cell.angle_beta   90.00
_cell.angle_gamma   90.00
#
_symmetry.space_group_name_H-M   'P 1'
#
loop_
_entity.id
_entity.type
_entity.pdbx_description
1 polymer ?
#
loop_
_entity_poly.entity_id
_entity_poly.type
_entity_poly.pdbx_seq_one_letter_code
_entity_poly.pdbx_strand_id
1 'polypeptide(L)'
;MIQMPSILQPGFGAVNWNRLEDAYSKMFWDQNVRQFWVDEEIPLADDKLAWTTLNRAEQRAYEEVLAGLTLLDTLQGGVGMPQMVQWVPGLQAKAVLSFMGAMEQMHAKSYSSIFSTLCTSERIEQLFDWVRHQPELQAKLGLIHQAYTSVQDEASLYRAMAASVLLESYLFYSGFFYPLYLAGQGRLTSSGEIISLIIRDEAIHGVYVGLLAQDLLNRMGEREQAQAQGEVLRLLERLEALEARYTEALYGEVGLEEAVRTFSRYNADKALMNLGLEPFFQVEAQAVNPVVLAGLRTETKHHDFFSTKGNGYIKTTRVEPLSDLDFYFPEATPDLRPVIKRDGRSVPFDELRIVRAVQKAARATGVTLDLSRLERHILEPIKLQAQQESLSVEAIQDRVEEGLMEINPQVARAYILYREARAQARRGQP
;
A
#
# COMPACT_ATOMS: atom_id res chain seq x y z
N MET A 1 -15.37 41.13 39.92
CA MET A 1 -14.77 39.85 39.46
C MET A 1 -15.11 39.69 38.00
N ILE A 2 -14.12 39.81 37.11
CA ILE A 2 -14.31 39.60 35.67
C ILE A 2 -14.26 38.09 35.44
N GLN A 3 -15.38 37.54 34.98
CA GLN A 3 -15.50 36.13 34.65
C GLN A 3 -14.72 35.88 33.35
N MET A 4 -13.57 35.23 33.43
CA MET A 4 -12.82 34.83 32.22
C MET A 4 -13.64 33.77 31.49
N PRO A 5 -13.86 33.90 30.17
CA PRO A 5 -14.51 32.84 29.39
C PRO A 5 -13.66 31.58 29.45
N SER A 6 -14.31 30.43 29.64
CA SER A 6 -13.65 29.12 29.62
C SER A 6 -13.08 28.87 28.22
N ILE A 7 -11.75 29.02 28.06
CA ILE A 7 -10.98 28.66 26.86
C ILE A 7 -10.55 27.18 26.96
N LEU A 8 -11.41 26.30 27.46
CA LEU A 8 -11.14 24.87 27.39
C LEU A 8 -11.55 24.39 26.01
N GLN A 9 -10.62 24.48 25.04
CA GLN A 9 -10.73 23.67 23.85
C GLN A 9 -10.83 22.20 24.27
N PRO A 10 -11.67 21.38 23.60
CA PRO A 10 -11.67 19.94 23.84
C PRO A 10 -10.23 19.42 23.73
N GLY A 11 -9.83 18.54 24.64
CA GLY A 11 -8.47 18.02 24.66
C GLY A 11 -8.11 17.32 23.35
N PHE A 12 -6.88 17.52 22.87
CA PHE A 12 -6.38 16.82 21.69
C PHE A 12 -6.35 15.31 21.93
N GLY A 13 -6.89 14.53 20.98
CA GLY A 13 -6.86 13.07 21.00
C GLY A 13 -5.68 12.50 20.21
N ALA A 14 -5.15 11.36 20.66
CA ALA A 14 -4.16 10.58 19.90
C ALA A 14 -4.84 9.44 19.13
N VAL A 15 -4.31 9.10 17.96
CA VAL A 15 -4.78 7.93 17.20
C VAL A 15 -4.48 6.65 17.99
N ASN A 16 -5.48 5.76 18.12
CA ASN A 16 -5.32 4.49 18.82
C ASN A 16 -5.58 3.33 17.86
N TRP A 17 -4.52 2.73 17.31
CA TRP A 17 -4.62 1.58 16.41
C TRP A 17 -4.99 0.25 17.08
N ASN A 18 -5.04 0.20 18.42
CA ASN A 18 -5.52 -0.97 19.17
C ASN A 18 -7.04 -0.97 19.34
N ARG A 19 -7.71 0.15 19.01
CA ARG A 19 -9.17 0.26 19.01
C ARG A 19 -9.60 0.76 17.63
N LEU A 20 -10.09 -0.15 16.80
CA LEU A 20 -10.50 0.16 15.43
C LEU A 20 -11.67 1.16 15.44
N GLU A 21 -11.58 2.20 14.59
CA GLU A 21 -12.64 3.20 14.42
C GLU A 21 -13.73 2.74 13.45
N ASP A 22 -13.37 1.84 12.53
CA ASP A 22 -14.24 1.19 11.56
C ASP A 22 -13.73 -0.23 11.23
N ALA A 23 -14.40 -0.92 10.29
CA ALA A 23 -14.08 -2.29 9.95
C ALA A 23 -12.91 -2.47 8.96
N TYR A 24 -12.43 -1.40 8.31
CA TYR A 24 -11.62 -1.51 7.10
C TYR A 24 -10.35 -0.64 7.08
N SER A 25 -10.31 0.53 7.73
CA SER A 25 -9.19 1.47 7.71
C SER A 25 -7.85 0.83 8.06
N LYS A 26 -7.81 -0.05 9.07
CA LYS A 26 -6.59 -0.80 9.40
C LYS A 26 -6.13 -1.74 8.27
N MET A 27 -7.06 -2.43 7.63
CA MET A 27 -6.75 -3.31 6.50
C MET A 27 -6.18 -2.49 5.32
N PHE A 28 -6.81 -1.37 5.01
CA PHE A 28 -6.35 -0.46 3.94
C PHE A 28 -5.00 0.16 4.27
N TRP A 29 -4.75 0.56 5.52
CA TRP A 29 -3.43 0.99 5.99
C TRP A 29 -2.37 -0.08 5.73
N ASP A 30 -2.60 -1.30 6.23
CA ASP A 30 -1.63 -2.40 6.09
C ASP A 30 -1.37 -2.72 4.60
N GLN A 31 -2.40 -2.64 3.76
CA GLN A 31 -2.29 -2.92 2.33
C GLN A 31 -1.50 -1.83 1.59
N ASN A 32 -1.79 -0.55 1.83
CA ASN A 32 -1.07 0.59 1.28
C ASN A 32 0.43 0.51 1.61
N VAL A 33 0.77 0.26 2.88
CA VAL A 33 2.18 0.16 3.33
C VAL A 33 2.90 -1.04 2.69
N ARG A 34 2.21 -2.17 2.49
CA ARG A 34 2.78 -3.35 1.83
C ARG A 34 3.12 -3.09 0.37
N GLN A 35 2.35 -2.24 -0.30
CA GLN A 35 2.51 -1.92 -1.71
C GLN A 35 3.43 -0.74 -1.99
N PHE A 36 3.96 -0.06 -0.96
CA PHE A 36 4.95 1.00 -1.14
C PHE A 36 6.07 0.60 -2.11
N TRP A 37 6.34 1.49 -3.07
CA TRP A 37 7.36 1.37 -4.11
C TRP A 37 7.96 2.75 -4.40
N VAL A 38 9.13 2.77 -5.04
CA VAL A 38 9.78 3.99 -5.54
C VAL A 38 10.21 3.79 -6.98
N ASP A 39 10.19 4.84 -7.78
CA ASP A 39 10.47 4.77 -9.23
C ASP A 39 11.92 4.37 -9.55
N GLU A 40 12.87 4.66 -8.66
CA GLU A 40 14.28 4.28 -8.83
C GLU A 40 14.53 2.77 -8.87
N GLU A 41 13.57 1.95 -8.43
CA GLU A 41 13.67 0.49 -8.47
C GLU A 41 13.44 -0.08 -9.88
N ILE A 42 12.93 0.72 -10.82
CA ILE A 42 12.56 0.28 -12.17
C ILE A 42 13.61 0.72 -13.21
N PRO A 43 14.18 -0.18 -14.02
CA PRO A 43 15.23 0.15 -14.99
C PRO A 43 14.65 0.80 -16.25
N LEU A 44 14.26 2.08 -16.15
CA LEU A 44 13.66 2.84 -17.25
C LEU A 44 14.56 2.98 -18.49
N ALA A 45 15.88 2.88 -18.33
CA ALA A 45 16.83 2.99 -19.44
C ALA A 45 16.61 1.92 -20.53
N ASP A 46 16.01 0.78 -20.17
CA ASP A 46 15.73 -0.34 -21.08
C ASP A 46 14.67 0.02 -22.14
N ASP A 47 13.86 1.04 -21.89
CA ASP A 47 12.82 1.50 -22.81
C ASP A 47 13.35 2.38 -23.96
N LYS A 48 14.59 2.89 -23.87
CA LYS A 48 15.13 3.86 -24.84
C LYS A 48 15.14 3.35 -26.27
N LEU A 49 15.48 2.08 -26.50
CA LEU A 49 15.48 1.52 -27.85
C LEU A 49 14.06 1.46 -28.40
N ALA A 50 13.11 0.92 -27.63
CA ALA A 50 11.71 0.86 -28.03
C ALA A 50 11.15 2.26 -28.31
N TRP A 51 11.51 3.25 -27.50
CA TRP A 51 11.11 4.65 -27.67
C TRP A 51 11.53 5.24 -29.02
N THR A 52 12.76 4.98 -29.46
CA THR A 52 13.25 5.48 -30.75
C THR A 52 12.58 4.86 -31.97
N THR A 53 11.87 3.73 -31.80
CA THR A 53 11.09 3.10 -32.89
C THR A 53 9.70 3.70 -33.08
N LEU A 54 9.20 4.46 -32.10
CA LEU A 54 7.90 5.11 -32.18
C LEU A 54 7.95 6.25 -33.19
N ASN A 55 6.89 6.41 -33.97
CA ASN A 55 6.73 7.59 -34.82
C ASN A 55 6.35 8.82 -33.98
N ARG A 56 6.36 10.00 -34.62
CA ARG A 56 6.09 11.28 -33.94
C ARG A 56 4.71 11.35 -33.27
N ALA A 57 3.67 10.81 -33.91
CA ALA A 57 2.32 10.82 -33.35
C ALA A 57 2.21 9.88 -32.14
N GLU A 58 2.84 8.71 -32.21
CA GLU A 58 2.93 7.78 -31.08
C GLU A 58 3.70 8.41 -29.90
N GLN A 59 4.86 9.03 -30.15
CA GLN A 59 5.63 9.71 -29.10
C GLN A 59 4.84 10.86 -28.49
N ARG A 60 4.21 11.70 -29.32
CA ARG A 60 3.37 12.82 -28.86
C ARG A 60 2.24 12.33 -27.95
N ALA A 61 1.48 11.32 -28.39
CA ALA A 61 0.38 10.78 -27.60
C ALA A 61 0.88 10.24 -26.26
N TYR A 62 2.00 9.50 -26.26
CA TYR A 62 2.60 8.97 -25.03
C TYR A 62 3.06 10.06 -24.06
N GLU A 63 3.75 11.09 -24.56
CA GLU A 63 4.22 12.19 -23.73
C GLU A 63 3.08 13.01 -23.14
N GLU A 64 2.10 13.39 -23.96
CA GLU A 64 0.97 14.22 -23.54
C GLU A 64 0.05 13.48 -22.55
N VAL A 65 -0.13 12.16 -22.69
CA VAL A 65 -0.89 11.39 -21.70
C VAL A 65 -0.18 11.38 -20.36
N LEU A 66 1.13 11.10 -20.32
CA LEU A 66 1.89 11.10 -19.06
C LEU A 66 1.90 12.48 -18.40
N ALA A 67 1.96 13.55 -19.21
CA ALA A 67 1.97 14.92 -18.70
C ALA A 67 0.61 15.29 -18.10
N GLY A 68 -0.48 14.83 -18.74
CA GLY A 68 -1.83 14.93 -18.21
C GLY A 68 -2.00 14.18 -16.88
N LEU A 69 -1.52 12.92 -16.80
CA LEU A 69 -1.57 12.12 -15.56
C LEU A 69 -0.80 12.82 -14.43
N THR A 70 0.40 13.32 -14.72
CA THR A 70 1.21 14.09 -13.75
C THR A 70 0.41 15.23 -13.11
N LEU A 71 -0.40 15.95 -13.89
CA LEU A 71 -1.23 17.04 -13.38
C LEU A 71 -2.39 16.55 -12.50
N LEU A 72 -3.00 15.41 -12.85
CA LEU A 72 -4.06 14.80 -12.04
C LEU A 72 -3.53 14.36 -10.67
N ASP A 73 -2.40 13.63 -10.63
CA ASP A 73 -1.72 13.22 -9.39
C ASP A 73 -1.29 14.44 -8.55
N THR A 74 -0.80 15.50 -9.21
CA THR A 74 -0.43 16.76 -8.53
C THR A 74 -1.64 17.38 -7.82
N LEU A 75 -2.81 17.43 -8.49
CA LEU A 75 -4.04 17.92 -7.88
C LEU A 75 -4.47 17.00 -6.73
N GLN A 76 -4.37 15.69 -6.91
CA GLN A 76 -4.87 14.72 -5.96
C GLN A 76 -4.07 14.71 -4.66
N GLY A 77 -2.75 14.63 -4.76
CA GLY A 77 -1.86 14.68 -3.59
C GLY A 77 -1.75 16.07 -2.97
N GLY A 78 -1.84 17.13 -3.78
CA GLY A 78 -1.65 18.51 -3.31
C GLY A 78 -2.93 19.18 -2.77
N VAL A 79 -4.10 18.76 -3.23
CA VAL A 79 -5.39 19.36 -2.89
C VAL A 79 -6.40 18.31 -2.45
N GLY A 80 -6.66 17.28 -3.25
CA GLY A 80 -7.73 16.30 -2.99
C GLY A 80 -7.62 15.61 -1.64
N MET A 81 -6.54 14.86 -1.45
CA MET A 81 -6.25 14.13 -0.20
C MET A 81 -6.17 15.07 1.01
N PRO A 82 -5.39 16.18 0.98
CA PRO A 82 -5.36 17.14 2.10
C PRO A 82 -6.73 17.73 2.47
N GLN A 83 -7.57 18.07 1.48
CA GLN A 83 -8.90 18.62 1.76
C GLN A 83 -9.79 17.55 2.41
N MET A 84 -9.81 16.32 1.90
CA MET A 84 -10.59 15.24 2.52
C MET A 84 -10.10 14.93 3.94
N VAL A 85 -8.77 14.88 4.17
CA VAL A 85 -8.18 14.66 5.49
C VAL A 85 -8.67 15.68 6.52
N GLN A 86 -8.88 16.94 6.14
CA GLN A 86 -9.37 17.97 7.07
C GLN A 86 -10.78 17.63 7.60
N TRP A 87 -11.65 17.12 6.74
CA TRP A 87 -13.07 16.93 7.03
C TRP A 87 -13.45 15.55 7.54
N VAL A 88 -12.68 14.51 7.22
CA VAL A 88 -12.92 13.16 7.74
C VAL A 88 -12.73 13.13 9.26
N PRO A 89 -13.68 12.58 10.06
CA PRO A 89 -13.62 12.63 11.51
C PRO A 89 -12.61 11.63 12.11
N GLY A 90 -12.48 10.43 11.55
CA GLY A 90 -11.67 9.34 12.10
C GLY A 90 -10.16 9.58 11.95
N LEU A 91 -9.39 9.43 13.04
CA LEU A 91 -7.95 9.59 13.02
C LEU A 91 -7.23 8.46 12.26
N GLN A 92 -7.79 7.25 12.27
CA GLN A 92 -7.26 6.14 11.46
C GLN A 92 -7.48 6.42 9.98
N ALA A 93 -8.65 6.93 9.62
CA ALA A 93 -8.96 7.28 8.24
C ALA A 93 -8.13 8.45 7.71
N LYS A 94 -7.89 9.48 8.55
CA LYS A 94 -6.94 10.57 8.25
C LYS A 94 -5.54 10.03 7.94
N ALA A 95 -5.06 9.03 8.69
CA ALA A 95 -3.74 8.45 8.47
C ALA A 95 -3.66 7.73 7.11
N VAL A 96 -4.69 6.95 6.74
CA VAL A 96 -4.74 6.28 5.43
C VAL A 96 -4.75 7.30 4.29
N LEU A 97 -5.63 8.31 4.34
CA LEU A 97 -5.69 9.35 3.30
C LEU A 97 -4.39 10.17 3.22
N SER A 98 -3.71 10.40 4.35
CA SER A 98 -2.42 11.09 4.35
C SER A 98 -1.33 10.25 3.68
N PHE A 99 -1.37 8.92 3.85
CA PHE A 99 -0.45 8.01 3.15
C PHE A 99 -0.74 7.99 1.65
N MET A 100 -2.01 7.88 1.25
CA MET A 100 -2.43 7.95 -0.15
C MET A 100 -1.93 9.26 -0.78
N GLY A 101 -2.18 10.41 -0.13
CA GLY A 101 -1.69 11.71 -0.60
C GLY A 101 -0.16 11.80 -0.75
N ALA A 102 0.62 11.02 0.00
CA ALA A 102 2.06 10.92 -0.21
C ALA A 102 2.40 10.02 -1.43
N MET A 103 1.65 8.94 -1.64
CA MET A 103 1.78 8.09 -2.83
C MET A 103 1.45 8.84 -4.12
N GLU A 104 0.43 9.72 -4.13
CA GLU A 104 0.15 10.61 -5.28
C GLU A 104 1.39 11.44 -5.69
N GLN A 105 2.18 11.90 -4.72
CA GLN A 105 3.42 12.63 -5.02
C GLN A 105 4.50 11.71 -5.61
N MET A 106 4.54 10.45 -5.17
CA MET A 106 5.42 9.43 -5.73
C MET A 106 5.01 9.10 -7.16
N HIS A 107 3.71 8.99 -7.44
CA HIS A 107 3.16 8.79 -8.77
C HIS A 107 3.54 9.95 -9.69
N ALA A 108 3.26 11.20 -9.29
CA ALA A 108 3.62 12.41 -10.03
C ALA A 108 5.13 12.48 -10.35
N LYS A 109 5.99 12.14 -9.36
CA LYS A 109 7.45 12.09 -9.56
C LYS A 109 7.86 11.00 -10.55
N SER A 110 7.22 9.83 -10.50
CA SER A 110 7.59 8.69 -11.34
C SER A 110 7.46 9.00 -12.85
N TYR A 111 6.48 9.82 -13.27
CA TYR A 111 6.40 10.27 -14.66
C TYR A 111 7.59 11.15 -15.05
N SER A 112 8.10 11.97 -14.13
CA SER A 112 9.32 12.78 -14.38
C SER A 112 10.55 11.90 -14.61
N SER A 113 10.62 10.73 -13.96
CA SER A 113 11.67 9.74 -14.20
C SER A 113 11.54 9.10 -15.58
N ILE A 114 10.32 8.82 -16.05
CA ILE A 114 10.06 8.38 -17.44
C ILE A 114 10.48 9.49 -18.41
N PHE A 115 10.02 10.73 -18.21
CA PHE A 115 10.35 11.87 -19.08
C PHE A 115 11.85 12.11 -19.19
N SER A 116 12.56 12.20 -18.06
CA SER A 116 14.02 12.44 -18.06
C SER A 116 14.82 11.31 -18.73
N THR A 117 14.22 10.12 -18.86
CA THR A 117 14.82 8.98 -19.56
C THR A 117 14.57 9.02 -21.07
N LEU A 118 13.37 9.41 -21.50
CA LEU A 118 12.91 9.29 -22.89
C LEU A 118 12.94 10.61 -23.68
N CYS A 119 12.80 11.75 -22.99
CA CYS A 119 12.62 13.06 -23.59
C CYS A 119 13.82 13.99 -23.34
N THR A 120 13.96 15.02 -24.18
CA THR A 120 14.90 16.12 -23.92
C THR A 120 14.29 17.12 -22.93
N SER A 121 15.13 17.86 -22.20
CA SER A 121 14.65 18.91 -21.27
C SER A 121 13.77 19.96 -21.95
N GLU A 122 14.12 20.38 -23.17
CA GLU A 122 13.29 21.30 -23.97
C GLU A 122 11.90 20.73 -24.25
N ARG A 123 11.81 19.45 -24.61
CA ARG A 123 10.52 18.80 -24.86
C ARG A 123 9.70 18.68 -23.59
N ILE A 124 10.34 18.39 -22.45
CA ILE A 124 9.68 18.35 -21.14
C ILE A 124 9.07 19.72 -20.82
N GLU A 125 9.82 20.82 -20.96
CA GLU A 125 9.29 22.16 -20.73
C GLU A 125 8.08 22.48 -21.62
N GLN A 126 8.12 22.10 -22.89
CA GLN A 126 6.98 22.25 -23.81
C GLN A 126 5.76 21.46 -23.35
N LEU A 127 5.93 20.24 -22.84
CA LEU A 127 4.84 19.42 -22.31
C LEU A 127 4.20 20.07 -21.08
N PHE A 128 5.00 20.57 -20.14
CA PHE A 128 4.48 21.28 -18.97
C PHE A 128 3.84 22.64 -19.32
N ASP A 129 4.23 23.28 -20.42
CA ASP A 129 3.50 24.41 -20.97
C ASP A 129 2.17 24.00 -21.63
N TRP A 130 2.18 22.93 -22.41
CA TRP A 130 0.97 22.36 -23.02
C TRP A 130 -0.07 21.98 -21.96
N VAL A 131 0.33 21.29 -20.89
CA VAL A 131 -0.54 20.91 -19.77
C VAL A 131 -1.27 22.11 -19.16
N ARG A 132 -0.60 23.27 -19.06
CA ARG A 132 -1.18 24.50 -18.50
C ARG A 132 -2.23 25.14 -19.41
N HIS A 133 -2.17 24.87 -20.72
CA HIS A 133 -3.03 25.51 -21.72
C HIS A 133 -4.00 24.55 -22.41
N GLN A 134 -3.92 23.24 -22.15
CA GLN A 134 -4.84 22.26 -22.72
C GLN A 134 -6.25 22.46 -22.12
N PRO A 135 -7.25 22.87 -22.93
CA PRO A 135 -8.51 23.37 -22.40
C PRO A 135 -9.39 22.29 -21.74
N GLU A 136 -9.50 21.09 -22.31
CA GLU A 136 -10.28 19.99 -21.73
C GLU A 136 -9.67 19.49 -20.40
N LEU A 137 -8.35 19.36 -20.33
CA LEU A 137 -7.61 18.95 -19.14
C LEU A 137 -7.82 19.96 -18.00
N GLN A 138 -7.62 21.25 -18.29
CA GLN A 138 -7.86 22.31 -17.30
C GLN A 138 -9.33 22.37 -16.86
N ALA A 139 -10.27 22.20 -17.79
CA ALA A 139 -11.69 22.21 -17.48
C ALA A 139 -12.11 21.02 -16.60
N LYS A 140 -11.63 19.79 -16.89
CA LYS A 140 -11.95 18.62 -16.03
C LYS A 140 -11.34 18.75 -14.64
N LEU A 141 -10.09 19.21 -14.52
CA LEU A 141 -9.49 19.50 -13.22
C LEU A 141 -10.24 20.60 -12.47
N GLY A 142 -10.73 21.63 -13.16
CA GLY A 142 -11.52 22.69 -12.55
C GLY A 142 -12.78 22.16 -11.84
N LEU A 143 -13.46 21.17 -12.43
CA LEU A 143 -14.62 20.54 -11.80
C LEU A 143 -14.24 19.75 -10.54
N ILE A 144 -13.17 18.97 -10.62
CA ILE A 144 -12.68 18.16 -9.49
C ILE A 144 -12.16 19.05 -8.36
N HIS A 145 -11.34 20.05 -8.68
CA HIS A 145 -10.83 21.03 -7.73
C HIS A 145 -11.96 21.79 -7.03
N GLN A 146 -13.02 22.17 -7.77
CA GLN A 146 -14.18 22.81 -7.17
C GLN A 146 -14.87 21.89 -6.16
N ALA A 147 -15.02 20.60 -6.44
CA ALA A 147 -15.58 19.65 -5.49
C ALA A 147 -14.75 19.56 -4.20
N TYR A 148 -13.42 19.51 -4.29
CA TYR A 148 -12.52 19.47 -3.13
C TYR A 148 -12.52 20.74 -2.30
N THR A 149 -12.63 21.91 -2.93
CA THR A 149 -12.53 23.21 -2.24
C THR A 149 -13.87 23.73 -1.73
N SER A 150 -14.99 23.08 -2.07
CA SER A 150 -16.34 23.47 -1.66
C SER A 150 -16.87 22.65 -0.48
N VAL A 151 -16.03 21.89 0.23
CA VAL A 151 -16.45 21.09 1.39
C VAL A 151 -16.78 21.99 2.57
N GLN A 152 -17.97 21.83 3.13
CA GLN A 152 -18.53 22.60 4.25
C GLN A 152 -19.37 21.74 5.22
N ASP A 153 -19.81 20.57 4.78
CA ASP A 153 -20.73 19.66 5.48
C ASP A 153 -20.54 18.21 4.98
N GLU A 154 -21.28 17.25 5.54
CA GLU A 154 -21.18 15.84 5.14
C GLU A 154 -21.60 15.60 3.67
N ALA A 155 -22.58 16.35 3.17
CA ALA A 155 -23.05 16.24 1.78
C ALA A 155 -22.01 16.70 0.76
N SER A 156 -21.35 17.83 1.03
CA SER A 156 -20.24 18.33 0.22
C SER A 156 -18.97 17.48 0.38
N LEU A 157 -18.73 16.87 1.54
CA LEU A 157 -17.66 15.88 1.72
C LEU A 157 -17.92 14.62 0.88
N TYR A 158 -19.15 14.12 0.87
CA TYR A 158 -19.55 13.03 -0.02
C TYR A 158 -19.28 13.37 -1.50
N ARG A 159 -19.66 14.57 -1.94
CA ARG A 159 -19.37 15.04 -3.31
C ARG A 159 -17.87 15.10 -3.61
N ALA A 160 -17.06 15.56 -2.66
CA ALA A 160 -15.61 15.60 -2.81
C ALA A 160 -15.02 14.19 -2.92
N MET A 161 -15.48 13.24 -2.08
CA MET A 161 -15.06 11.83 -2.17
C MET A 161 -15.52 11.20 -3.49
N ALA A 162 -16.74 11.47 -3.94
CA ALA A 162 -17.21 10.98 -5.23
C ALA A 162 -16.41 11.56 -6.41
N ALA A 163 -16.05 12.85 -6.36
CA ALA A 163 -15.15 13.46 -7.34
C ALA A 163 -13.76 12.81 -7.31
N SER A 164 -13.24 12.49 -6.12
CA SER A 164 -11.98 11.73 -5.95
C SER A 164 -12.04 10.36 -6.58
N VAL A 165 -13.10 9.59 -6.32
CA VAL A 165 -13.26 8.27 -6.95
C VAL A 165 -13.41 8.38 -8.47
N LEU A 166 -14.12 9.39 -8.99
CA LEU A 166 -14.18 9.65 -10.43
C LEU A 166 -12.82 10.08 -11.02
N LEU A 167 -11.98 10.77 -10.26
CA LEU A 167 -10.62 11.10 -10.69
C LEU A 167 -9.79 9.80 -10.81
N GLU A 168 -9.61 9.12 -9.68
CA GLU A 168 -8.72 7.95 -9.47
C GLU A 168 -9.16 6.71 -10.22
N SER A 169 -10.47 6.41 -10.22
CA SER A 169 -11.04 5.20 -10.83
C SER A 169 -11.61 5.42 -12.23
N TYR A 170 -11.55 6.63 -12.80
CA TYR A 170 -12.08 6.91 -14.14
C TYR A 170 -11.21 7.85 -14.98
N LEU A 171 -10.96 9.08 -14.55
CA LEU A 171 -10.29 10.09 -15.39
C LEU A 171 -8.83 9.76 -15.70
N PHE A 172 -8.11 9.06 -14.83
CA PHE A 172 -6.76 8.57 -15.15
C PHE A 172 -6.75 7.51 -16.26
N TYR A 173 -7.83 6.73 -16.41
CA TYR A 173 -7.82 5.54 -17.26
C TYR A 173 -7.78 5.84 -18.76
N SER A 174 -8.14 7.05 -19.18
CA SER A 174 -7.89 7.46 -20.57
C SER A 174 -6.39 7.58 -20.85
N GLY A 175 -5.59 8.10 -19.91
CA GLY A 175 -4.14 8.18 -20.03
C GLY A 175 -3.42 6.86 -19.76
N PHE A 176 -3.88 6.04 -18.79
CA PHE A 176 -3.30 4.71 -18.54
C PHE A 176 -3.43 3.75 -19.72
N PHE A 177 -4.42 3.96 -20.60
CA PHE A 177 -4.63 3.10 -21.78
C PHE A 177 -3.36 2.94 -22.61
N TYR A 178 -2.66 4.03 -22.93
CA TYR A 178 -1.62 3.99 -23.95
C TYR A 178 -0.31 3.32 -23.47
N PRO A 179 0.19 3.61 -22.25
CA PRO A 179 1.30 2.84 -21.70
C PRO A 179 0.98 1.37 -21.52
N LEU A 180 -0.22 1.01 -21.07
CA LEU A 180 -0.62 -0.40 -20.98
C LEU A 180 -0.69 -1.08 -22.35
N TYR A 181 -1.22 -0.37 -23.35
CA TYR A 181 -1.33 -0.86 -24.72
C TYR A 181 0.06 -1.15 -25.32
N LEU A 182 1.01 -0.23 -25.19
CA LEU A 182 2.38 -0.42 -25.67
C LEU A 182 3.11 -1.52 -24.87
N ALA A 183 2.99 -1.51 -23.54
CA ALA A 183 3.64 -2.51 -22.69
C ALA A 183 3.15 -3.93 -22.97
N GLY A 184 1.85 -4.10 -23.19
CA GLY A 184 1.28 -5.39 -23.58
C GLY A 184 1.69 -5.87 -24.98
N GLN A 185 2.29 -4.99 -25.79
CA GLN A 185 2.93 -5.32 -27.07
C GLN A 185 4.45 -5.52 -26.94
N GLY A 186 4.99 -5.49 -25.71
CA GLY A 186 6.43 -5.62 -25.45
C GLY A 186 7.22 -4.34 -25.72
N ARG A 187 6.57 -3.18 -25.78
CA ARG A 187 7.22 -1.87 -25.98
C ARG A 187 7.07 -1.02 -24.73
N LEU A 188 8.11 -0.29 -24.34
CA LEU A 188 8.09 0.56 -23.14
C LEU A 188 7.66 -0.20 -21.87
N THR A 189 8.17 -1.42 -21.71
CA THR A 189 7.72 -2.35 -20.65
C THR A 189 8.12 -1.89 -19.26
N SER A 190 9.26 -1.22 -19.10
CA SER A 190 9.70 -0.68 -17.80
C SER A 190 8.78 0.46 -17.36
N SER A 191 8.45 1.38 -18.27
CA SER A 191 7.45 2.42 -18.02
C SER A 191 6.07 1.82 -17.74
N GLY A 192 5.69 0.78 -18.48
CA GLY A 192 4.45 0.04 -18.24
C GLY A 192 4.39 -0.64 -16.86
N GLU A 193 5.53 -1.02 -16.28
CA GLU A 193 5.61 -1.52 -14.90
C GLU A 193 5.29 -0.40 -13.89
N ILE A 194 5.86 0.80 -14.05
CA ILE A 194 5.50 1.97 -13.24
C ILE A 194 3.99 2.22 -13.30
N ILE A 195 3.41 2.26 -14.50
CA ILE A 195 1.96 2.48 -14.66
C ILE A 195 1.14 1.36 -13.99
N SER A 196 1.62 0.12 -14.01
CA SER A 196 0.95 -0.99 -13.31
C SER A 196 1.00 -0.84 -11.78
N LEU A 197 2.09 -0.29 -11.24
CA LEU A 197 2.23 -0.01 -9.81
C LEU A 197 1.29 1.14 -9.39
N ILE A 198 1.21 2.21 -10.19
CA ILE A 198 0.26 3.31 -9.98
C ILE A 198 -1.18 2.78 -9.97
N ILE A 199 -1.59 2.03 -11.00
CA ILE A 199 -2.96 1.46 -11.08
C ILE A 199 -3.29 0.58 -9.87
N ARG A 200 -2.31 -0.15 -9.33
CA ARG A 200 -2.51 -0.98 -8.14
C ARG A 200 -2.83 -0.13 -6.91
N ASP A 201 -2.18 1.02 -6.77
CA ASP A 201 -2.44 1.97 -5.69
C ASP A 201 -3.81 2.66 -5.92
N GLU A 202 -4.06 3.18 -7.13
CA GLU A 202 -5.32 3.85 -7.51
C GLU A 202 -6.56 2.98 -7.32
N ALA A 203 -6.45 1.67 -7.58
CA ALA A 203 -7.54 0.73 -7.33
C ALA A 203 -7.91 0.67 -5.84
N ILE A 204 -6.93 0.77 -4.94
CA ILE A 204 -7.15 0.78 -3.50
C ILE A 204 -7.65 2.14 -3.03
N HIS A 205 -7.11 3.24 -3.58
CA HIS A 205 -7.56 4.59 -3.28
C HIS A 205 -9.05 4.74 -3.60
N GLY A 206 -9.44 4.38 -4.82
CA GLY A 206 -10.82 4.43 -5.28
C GLY A 206 -11.79 3.60 -4.44
N VAL A 207 -11.42 2.36 -4.06
CA VAL A 207 -12.28 1.52 -3.20
C VAL A 207 -12.40 2.12 -1.79
N TYR A 208 -11.29 2.56 -1.21
CA TYR A 208 -11.28 3.08 0.16
C TYR A 208 -12.07 4.38 0.29
N VAL A 209 -11.82 5.34 -0.59
CA VAL A 209 -12.55 6.62 -0.62
C VAL A 209 -14.03 6.36 -0.96
N GLY A 210 -14.31 5.39 -1.82
CA GLY A 210 -15.67 4.93 -2.11
C GLY A 210 -16.42 4.39 -0.89
N LEU A 211 -15.76 3.58 -0.04
CA LEU A 211 -16.34 3.10 1.21
C LEU A 211 -16.61 4.24 2.20
N LEU A 212 -15.69 5.20 2.34
CA LEU A 212 -15.91 6.39 3.16
C LEU A 212 -17.10 7.22 2.64
N ALA A 213 -17.23 7.35 1.32
CA ALA A 213 -18.36 8.05 0.71
C ALA A 213 -19.69 7.33 0.99
N GLN A 214 -19.72 6.00 0.87
CA GLN A 214 -20.91 5.19 1.20
C GLN A 214 -21.30 5.35 2.67
N ASP A 215 -20.34 5.36 3.59
CA ASP A 215 -20.60 5.57 5.02
C ASP A 215 -21.19 6.95 5.32
N LEU A 216 -20.76 7.99 4.59
CA LEU A 216 -21.37 9.34 4.68
C LEU A 216 -22.80 9.34 4.12
N LEU A 217 -22.99 8.76 2.93
CA LEU A 217 -24.29 8.70 2.27
C LEU A 217 -25.33 7.98 3.15
N ASN A 218 -24.95 6.87 3.80
CA ASN A 218 -25.80 6.09 4.69
C ASN A 218 -26.26 6.84 5.95
N ARG A 219 -25.62 7.96 6.31
CA ARG A 219 -26.02 8.83 7.43
C ARG A 219 -27.05 9.89 7.01
N MET A 220 -27.17 10.16 5.71
CA MET A 220 -28.10 11.14 5.16
C MET A 220 -29.51 10.56 5.05
N GLY A 221 -30.52 11.43 5.04
CA GLY A 221 -31.91 11.01 4.78
C GLY A 221 -32.13 10.64 3.31
N GLU A 222 -33.14 9.81 2.99
CA GLU A 222 -33.39 9.30 1.64
C GLU A 222 -33.44 10.38 0.54
N ARG A 223 -34.07 11.52 0.82
CA ARG A 223 -34.16 12.64 -0.12
C ARG A 223 -32.79 13.27 -0.40
N GLU A 224 -31.96 13.39 0.62
CA GLU A 224 -30.62 13.95 0.52
C GLU A 224 -29.68 12.98 -0.20
N GLN A 225 -29.79 11.68 0.07
CA GLN A 225 -29.09 10.64 -0.68
C GLN A 225 -29.39 10.73 -2.18
N ALA A 226 -30.68 10.74 -2.55
CA ALA A 226 -31.09 10.83 -3.94
C ALA A 226 -30.58 12.11 -4.63
N GLN A 227 -30.57 13.24 -3.91
CA GLN A 227 -30.00 14.48 -4.41
C GLN A 227 -28.49 14.36 -4.64
N ALA A 228 -27.75 13.86 -3.65
CA ALA A 228 -26.30 13.74 -3.68
C ALA A 228 -25.85 12.79 -4.81
N GLN A 229 -26.49 11.63 -4.95
CA GLN A 229 -26.23 10.69 -6.03
C GLN A 229 -26.53 11.31 -7.41
N GLY A 230 -27.64 12.06 -7.53
CA GLY A 230 -27.97 12.79 -8.76
C GLY A 230 -26.95 13.88 -9.11
N GLU A 231 -26.32 14.51 -8.12
CA GLU A 231 -25.22 15.47 -8.33
C GLU A 231 -23.95 14.77 -8.85
N VAL A 232 -23.64 13.56 -8.35
CA VAL A 232 -22.52 12.74 -8.84
C VAL A 232 -22.73 12.33 -10.30
N LEU A 233 -23.94 11.89 -10.68
CA LEU A 233 -24.23 11.54 -12.08
C LEU A 233 -24.13 12.75 -13.01
N ARG A 234 -24.60 13.93 -12.60
CA ARG A 234 -24.41 15.16 -13.38
C ARG A 234 -22.94 15.56 -13.51
N LEU A 235 -22.12 15.31 -12.49
CA LEU A 235 -20.67 15.52 -12.57
C LEU A 235 -20.05 14.53 -13.58
N LEU A 236 -20.43 13.26 -13.52
CA LEU A 236 -19.99 12.23 -14.47
C LEU A 236 -20.31 12.61 -15.91
N GLU A 237 -21.54 13.04 -16.23
CA GLU A 237 -21.93 13.45 -17.58
C GLU A 237 -21.08 14.61 -18.11
N ARG A 238 -20.81 15.61 -17.26
CA ARG A 238 -19.95 16.75 -17.62
C ARG A 238 -18.52 16.33 -17.87
N LEU A 239 -18.00 15.43 -17.04
CA LEU A 239 -16.67 14.85 -17.17
C LEU A 239 -16.56 13.98 -18.43
N GLU A 240 -17.56 13.16 -18.75
CA GLU A 240 -17.58 12.34 -19.97
C GLU A 240 -17.47 13.22 -21.23
N ALA A 241 -18.24 14.30 -21.28
CA ALA A 241 -18.22 15.19 -22.44
C ALA A 241 -16.84 15.85 -22.63
N LEU A 242 -16.15 16.17 -21.52
CA LEU A 242 -14.78 16.69 -21.53
C LEU A 242 -13.78 15.60 -21.93
N GLU A 243 -13.92 14.41 -21.35
CA GLU A 243 -13.02 13.28 -21.56
C GLU A 243 -13.08 12.76 -23.00
N ALA A 244 -14.26 12.77 -23.63
CA ALA A 244 -14.42 12.42 -25.03
C ALA A 244 -13.64 13.37 -25.96
N ARG A 245 -13.68 14.68 -25.70
CA ARG A 245 -12.91 15.68 -26.46
C ARG A 245 -11.42 15.60 -26.17
N TYR A 246 -11.04 15.37 -24.92
CA TYR A 246 -9.64 15.19 -24.53
C TYR A 246 -9.05 13.94 -25.18
N THR A 247 -9.81 12.84 -25.19
CA THR A 247 -9.45 11.59 -25.86
C THR A 247 -9.23 11.81 -27.35
N GLU A 248 -10.10 12.55 -28.03
CA GLU A 248 -9.93 12.89 -29.44
C GLU A 248 -8.62 13.67 -29.69
N ALA A 249 -8.33 14.67 -28.86
CA ALA A 249 -7.15 15.52 -28.98
C ALA A 249 -5.82 14.74 -28.79
N LEU A 250 -5.84 13.72 -27.92
CA LEU A 250 -4.68 12.87 -27.63
C LEU A 250 -4.51 11.74 -28.65
N TYR A 251 -5.61 11.08 -29.05
CA TYR A 251 -5.56 9.79 -29.73
C TYR A 251 -5.94 9.82 -31.20
N GLY A 252 -6.51 10.91 -31.71
CA GLY A 252 -7.01 10.97 -33.10
C GLY A 252 -5.92 10.73 -34.16
N GLU A 253 -4.67 11.14 -33.91
CA GLU A 253 -3.54 10.88 -34.84
C GLU A 253 -3.04 9.42 -34.80
N VAL A 254 -3.30 8.69 -33.72
CA VAL A 254 -2.92 7.28 -33.57
C VAL A 254 -4.09 6.31 -33.78
N GLY A 255 -5.31 6.82 -34.00
CA GLY A 255 -6.50 6.04 -34.33
C GLY A 255 -6.99 5.12 -33.21
N LEU A 256 -6.84 5.55 -31.95
CA LEU A 256 -7.18 4.75 -30.76
C LEU A 256 -8.34 5.33 -29.95
N GLU A 257 -8.94 6.44 -30.40
CA GLU A 257 -9.96 7.20 -29.67
C GLU A 257 -11.15 6.35 -29.23
N GLU A 258 -11.66 5.45 -30.07
CA GLU A 258 -12.83 4.63 -29.73
C GLU A 258 -12.50 3.55 -28.69
N ALA A 259 -11.31 2.95 -28.80
CA ALA A 259 -10.83 1.96 -27.83
C ALA A 259 -10.59 2.61 -26.46
N VAL A 260 -10.05 3.83 -26.45
CA VAL A 260 -9.84 4.62 -25.22
C VAL A 260 -11.18 5.03 -24.62
N ARG A 261 -12.15 5.51 -25.41
CA ARG A 261 -13.49 5.86 -24.91
C ARG A 261 -14.20 4.65 -24.28
N THR A 262 -14.12 3.50 -24.92
CA THR A 262 -14.69 2.24 -24.39
C THR A 262 -14.03 1.87 -23.06
N PHE A 263 -12.71 1.93 -22.99
CA PHE A 263 -11.97 1.67 -21.75
C PHE A 263 -12.28 2.68 -20.64
N SER A 264 -12.37 3.97 -20.99
CA SER A 264 -12.70 5.04 -20.06
C SER A 264 -14.11 4.84 -19.47
N ARG A 265 -15.12 4.53 -20.30
CA ARG A 265 -16.49 4.24 -19.84
C ARG A 265 -16.59 2.95 -19.00
N TYR A 266 -15.83 1.91 -19.33
CA TYR A 266 -15.71 0.71 -18.49
C TYR A 266 -15.22 1.07 -17.07
N ASN A 267 -14.24 1.96 -16.96
CA ASN A 267 -13.71 2.38 -15.66
C ASN A 267 -14.64 3.39 -14.96
N ALA A 268 -15.38 4.22 -15.68
CA ALA A 268 -16.47 5.02 -15.11
C ALA A 268 -17.49 4.15 -14.36
N ASP A 269 -17.89 3.02 -14.95
CA ASP A 269 -18.79 2.08 -14.29
C ASP A 269 -18.14 1.47 -13.02
N LYS A 270 -16.83 1.18 -13.03
CA LYS A 270 -16.11 0.72 -11.83
C LYS A 270 -16.04 1.81 -10.75
N ALA A 271 -15.82 3.06 -11.13
CA ALA A 271 -15.86 4.19 -10.21
C ALA A 271 -17.24 4.34 -9.55
N LEU A 272 -18.32 4.17 -10.30
CA LEU A 272 -19.68 4.16 -9.76
C LEU A 272 -19.92 2.98 -8.80
N MET A 273 -19.43 1.77 -9.15
CA MET A 273 -19.50 0.61 -8.26
C MET A 273 -18.76 0.85 -6.94
N ASN A 274 -17.59 1.50 -6.97
CA ASN A 274 -16.86 1.89 -5.74
C ASN A 274 -17.68 2.83 -4.84
N LEU A 275 -18.58 3.63 -5.43
CA LEU A 275 -19.51 4.51 -4.72
C LEU A 275 -20.83 3.83 -4.31
N GLY A 276 -20.99 2.53 -4.59
CA GLY A 276 -22.24 1.81 -4.36
C GLY A 276 -23.36 2.20 -5.33
N LEU A 277 -23.02 2.72 -6.50
CA LEU A 277 -23.95 3.13 -7.54
C LEU A 277 -24.00 2.11 -8.68
N GLU A 278 -25.14 2.08 -9.38
CA GLU A 278 -25.31 1.24 -10.56
C GLU A 278 -24.47 1.74 -11.74
N PRO A 279 -23.98 0.84 -12.60
CA PRO A 279 -23.28 1.19 -13.84
C PRO A 279 -24.12 2.10 -14.74
N PHE A 280 -23.48 3.12 -15.31
CA PHE A 280 -24.13 4.11 -16.16
C PHE A 280 -24.00 3.76 -17.65
N PHE A 281 -22.80 3.35 -18.09
CA PHE A 281 -22.53 3.02 -19.49
C PHE A 281 -22.75 1.55 -19.81
N GLN A 282 -22.70 0.69 -18.79
CA GLN A 282 -22.86 -0.77 -18.89
C GLN A 282 -21.88 -1.39 -19.90
N VAL A 283 -20.63 -0.91 -19.88
CA VAL A 283 -19.59 -1.46 -20.75
C VAL A 283 -19.09 -2.76 -20.17
N GLU A 284 -19.24 -3.84 -20.93
CA GLU A 284 -18.77 -5.16 -20.55
C GLU A 284 -17.27 -5.34 -20.84
N ALA A 285 -16.59 -6.17 -20.03
CA ALA A 285 -15.14 -6.36 -20.13
C ALA A 285 -14.69 -6.88 -21.51
N GLN A 286 -15.55 -7.58 -22.26
CA GLN A 286 -15.21 -8.15 -23.58
C GLN A 286 -15.21 -7.08 -24.69
N ALA A 287 -15.79 -5.91 -24.43
CA ALA A 287 -15.70 -4.76 -25.33
C ALA A 287 -14.37 -4.01 -25.18
N VAL A 288 -13.68 -4.18 -24.05
CA VAL A 288 -12.38 -3.54 -23.78
C VAL A 288 -11.28 -4.25 -24.57
N ASN A 289 -10.30 -3.46 -25.07
CA ASN A 289 -9.13 -4.01 -25.72
C ASN A 289 -8.43 -5.06 -24.81
N PRO A 290 -8.24 -6.31 -25.28
CA PRO A 290 -7.77 -7.41 -24.44
C PRO A 290 -6.33 -7.20 -23.94
N VAL A 291 -5.50 -6.45 -24.68
CA VAL A 291 -4.11 -6.13 -24.27
C VAL A 291 -4.13 -5.24 -23.03
N VAL A 292 -4.94 -4.19 -23.05
CA VAL A 292 -5.07 -3.25 -21.92
C VAL A 292 -5.75 -3.92 -20.74
N LEU A 293 -6.80 -4.73 -20.99
CA LEU A 293 -7.48 -5.48 -19.94
C LEU A 293 -6.56 -6.49 -19.24
N ALA A 294 -5.66 -7.15 -19.97
CA ALA A 294 -4.63 -8.00 -19.38
C ALA A 294 -3.64 -7.18 -18.54
N GLY A 295 -3.30 -5.97 -18.98
CA GLY A 295 -2.46 -5.03 -18.24
C GLY A 295 -3.03 -4.61 -16.88
N LEU A 296 -4.36 -4.60 -16.71
CA LEU A 296 -5.02 -4.34 -15.42
C LEU A 296 -4.89 -5.49 -14.41
N ARG A 297 -4.47 -6.70 -14.83
CA ARG A 297 -4.33 -7.84 -13.93
C ARG A 297 -3.05 -7.71 -13.11
N THR A 298 -3.20 -7.18 -11.89
CA THR A 298 -2.11 -6.97 -10.93
C THR A 298 -1.60 -8.27 -10.29
N GLU A 299 -2.34 -9.38 -10.40
CA GLU A 299 -1.98 -10.70 -9.84
C GLU A 299 -0.88 -11.43 -10.63
N THR A 300 -0.66 -11.07 -11.90
CA THR A 300 0.14 -11.87 -12.84
C THR A 300 1.60 -11.43 -13.02
N LYS A 301 2.04 -10.33 -12.39
CA LYS A 301 3.43 -9.86 -12.52
C LYS A 301 4.27 -10.34 -11.34
N HIS A 302 4.80 -11.56 -11.44
CA HIS A 302 6.03 -11.88 -10.73
C HIS A 302 7.13 -10.96 -11.29
N HIS A 303 7.64 -10.04 -10.48
CA HIS A 303 8.77 -9.19 -10.85
C HIS A 303 9.92 -10.05 -11.41
N ASP A 304 10.56 -9.55 -12.47
CA ASP A 304 11.63 -10.22 -13.18
C ASP A 304 12.82 -10.47 -12.24
N PHE A 305 12.89 -11.70 -11.72
CA PHE A 305 13.83 -12.13 -10.68
C PHE A 305 15.30 -12.13 -11.17
N PHE A 306 15.53 -11.87 -12.46
CA PHE A 306 16.85 -11.90 -13.10
C PHE A 306 17.53 -10.52 -13.26
N SER A 307 16.98 -9.44 -12.70
CA SER A 307 17.72 -8.16 -12.61
C SER A 307 18.94 -8.31 -11.69
N THR A 308 20.12 -8.48 -12.31
CA THR A 308 21.41 -8.64 -11.63
C THR A 308 21.84 -7.35 -10.94
N LYS A 309 21.56 -7.23 -9.63
CA LYS A 309 22.53 -6.91 -8.55
C LYS A 309 21.85 -6.83 -7.18
N GLY A 310 22.26 -7.75 -6.29
CA GLY A 310 22.48 -7.50 -4.86
C GLY A 310 21.28 -7.17 -3.98
N ASN A 311 20.75 -8.19 -3.31
CA ASN A 311 19.90 -8.12 -2.11
C ASN A 311 20.13 -6.87 -1.25
N GLY A 312 19.07 -6.07 -1.11
CA GLY A 312 19.06 -4.95 -0.20
C GLY A 312 17.66 -4.42 0.09
N TYR A 313 16.67 -5.28 0.28
CA TYR A 313 15.55 -5.14 1.24
C TYR A 313 14.67 -6.39 1.12
N ILE A 314 14.98 -7.42 1.91
CA ILE A 314 13.96 -8.42 2.24
C ILE A 314 12.99 -7.68 3.17
N LYS A 315 11.91 -7.10 2.64
CA LYS A 315 10.72 -6.82 3.44
C LYS A 315 10.27 -8.17 3.96
N THR A 316 10.60 -8.46 5.22
CA THR A 316 10.32 -9.73 5.88
C THR A 316 8.81 -9.97 5.84
N THR A 317 8.31 -10.73 4.87
CA THR A 317 6.90 -11.18 4.79
C THR A 317 6.55 -12.18 5.90
N ARG A 318 7.52 -12.56 6.73
CA ARG A 318 7.30 -13.07 8.09
C ARG A 318 7.51 -11.96 9.11
N VAL A 319 6.56 -11.04 9.23
CA VAL A 319 6.39 -10.31 10.49
C VAL A 319 5.80 -11.31 11.46
N GLU A 320 6.64 -11.92 12.28
CA GLU A 320 6.13 -12.68 13.42
C GLU A 320 5.49 -11.68 14.39
N PRO A 321 4.24 -11.89 14.85
CA PRO A 321 3.59 -11.00 15.79
C PRO A 321 4.46 -10.83 17.04
N LEU A 322 4.59 -9.59 17.51
CA LEU A 322 5.24 -9.32 18.80
C LEU A 322 4.43 -10.04 19.89
N SER A 323 5.14 -10.81 20.70
CA SER A 323 4.64 -11.48 21.91
C SER A 323 5.21 -10.79 23.15
N ASP A 324 4.56 -10.94 24.30
CA ASP A 324 5.03 -10.33 25.56
C ASP A 324 6.49 -10.73 25.91
N LEU A 325 6.93 -11.90 25.44
CA LEU A 325 8.31 -12.40 25.57
C LEU A 325 9.34 -11.64 24.72
N ASP A 326 8.92 -10.92 23.68
CA ASP A 326 9.79 -10.05 22.88
C ASP A 326 10.17 -8.77 23.65
N PHE A 327 9.49 -8.51 24.78
CA PHE A 327 9.77 -7.45 25.75
C PHE A 327 10.33 -8.00 27.07
N TYR A 328 10.88 -9.23 27.08
CA TYR A 328 11.60 -9.77 28.23
C TYR A 328 12.99 -9.13 28.33
N PHE A 329 13.18 -8.33 29.38
CA PHE A 329 14.46 -7.71 29.71
C PHE A 329 15.06 -8.43 30.93
N PRO A 330 16.24 -9.07 30.79
CA PRO A 330 16.94 -9.68 31.90
C PRO A 330 17.09 -8.71 33.07
N GLU A 331 16.68 -9.09 34.27
CA GLU A 331 17.17 -8.40 35.47
C GLU A 331 18.69 -8.62 35.58
N ALA A 332 19.41 -7.66 36.15
CA ALA A 332 20.87 -7.71 36.27
C ALA A 332 21.31 -9.05 36.89
N THR A 333 21.96 -9.89 36.08
CA THR A 333 22.28 -11.26 36.48
C THR A 333 23.37 -11.29 37.56
N PRO A 334 23.24 -12.14 38.59
CA PRO A 334 24.36 -12.52 39.47
C PRO A 334 25.51 -13.18 38.67
N ASP A 335 26.69 -13.36 39.26
CA ASP A 335 27.86 -14.02 38.62
C ASP A 335 27.52 -15.46 38.17
N LEU A 336 27.10 -15.63 36.91
CA LEU A 336 26.81 -16.92 36.28
C LEU A 336 28.05 -17.45 35.56
N ARG A 337 28.35 -18.74 35.77
CA ARG A 337 29.44 -19.41 35.06
C ARG A 337 29.10 -19.61 33.58
N PRO A 338 30.11 -19.65 32.71
CA PRO A 338 29.89 -19.77 31.27
C PRO A 338 29.35 -21.15 30.88
N VAL A 339 28.67 -21.18 29.73
CA VAL A 339 28.09 -22.37 29.12
C VAL A 339 29.12 -23.05 28.21
N ILE A 340 29.24 -24.37 28.33
CA ILE A 340 30.10 -25.19 27.49
C ILE A 340 29.32 -25.66 26.26
N LYS A 341 29.77 -25.21 25.08
CA LYS A 341 29.24 -25.66 23.80
C LYS A 341 29.71 -27.07 23.48
N ARG A 342 29.00 -27.70 22.53
CA ARG A 342 29.26 -29.07 22.03
C ARG A 342 30.66 -29.28 21.47
N ASP A 343 31.29 -28.22 20.99
CA ASP A 343 32.66 -28.21 20.45
C ASP A 343 33.72 -27.88 21.53
N GLY A 344 33.32 -27.90 22.81
CA GLY A 344 34.17 -27.59 23.95
C GLY A 344 34.39 -26.10 24.21
N ARG A 345 33.86 -25.19 23.35
CA ARG A 345 34.03 -23.75 23.56
C ARG A 345 33.18 -23.25 24.73
N SER A 346 33.82 -22.47 25.61
CA SER A 346 33.15 -21.74 26.67
C SER A 346 32.55 -20.44 26.12
N VAL A 347 31.28 -20.16 26.42
CA VAL A 347 30.60 -18.92 26.05
C VAL A 347 29.84 -18.32 27.23
N PRO A 348 29.65 -16.99 27.28
CA PRO A 348 28.84 -16.37 28.33
C PRO A 348 27.43 -16.98 28.40
N PHE A 349 26.89 -17.07 29.61
CA PHE A 349 25.50 -17.43 29.82
C PHE A 349 24.59 -16.35 29.21
N ASP A 350 23.59 -16.78 28.45
CA ASP A 350 22.71 -15.90 27.70
C ASP A 350 21.28 -16.46 27.80
N GLU A 351 20.53 -15.94 28.77
CA GLU A 351 19.15 -16.35 29.04
C GLU A 351 18.19 -16.05 27.89
N LEU A 352 18.45 -15.00 27.11
CA LEU A 352 17.61 -14.64 25.97
C LEU A 352 17.63 -15.72 24.90
N ARG A 353 18.72 -16.50 24.78
CA ARG A 353 18.75 -17.67 23.89
C ARG A 353 17.81 -18.77 24.34
N ILE A 354 17.64 -18.96 25.64
CA ILE A 354 16.73 -19.95 26.20
C ILE A 354 15.30 -19.50 25.93
N VAL A 355 14.96 -18.25 26.27
CA VAL A 355 13.64 -17.65 26.03
C VAL A 355 13.24 -17.75 24.56
N ARG A 356 14.11 -17.36 23.64
CA ARG A 356 13.86 -17.43 22.19
C ARG A 356 13.62 -18.85 21.68
N ALA A 357 14.35 -19.82 22.22
CA ALA A 357 14.18 -21.22 21.82
C ALA A 357 12.81 -21.76 22.28
N VAL A 358 12.38 -21.39 23.50
CA VAL A 358 11.07 -21.78 24.05
C VAL A 358 9.92 -21.05 23.35
N GLN A 359 10.04 -19.76 23.09
CA GLN A 359 9.08 -18.98 22.29
C GLN A 359 8.84 -19.63 20.93
N LYS A 360 9.90 -20.07 20.26
CA LYS A 360 9.79 -20.69 18.93
C LYS A 360 8.99 -22.00 18.98
N ALA A 361 9.19 -22.81 20.02
CA ALA A 361 8.42 -24.03 20.21
C ALA A 361 6.94 -23.72 20.51
N ALA A 362 6.67 -22.72 21.34
CA ALA A 362 5.30 -22.33 21.68
C ALA A 362 4.51 -21.73 20.51
N ARG A 363 5.18 -20.95 19.65
CA ARG A 363 4.61 -20.46 18.38
C ARG A 363 4.21 -21.61 17.46
N ALA A 364 5.05 -22.65 17.35
CA ALA A 364 4.76 -23.82 16.54
C ALA A 364 3.54 -24.61 17.02
N THR A 365 3.17 -24.50 18.31
CA THR A 365 1.99 -25.16 18.89
C THR A 365 0.79 -24.24 19.04
N GLY A 366 0.90 -22.95 18.69
CA GLY A 366 -0.16 -21.95 18.89
C GLY A 366 -0.47 -21.64 20.36
N VAL A 367 0.48 -21.90 21.27
CA VAL A 367 0.31 -21.73 22.71
C VAL A 367 0.93 -20.41 23.15
N THR A 368 0.18 -19.61 23.90
CA THR A 368 0.71 -18.42 24.58
C THR A 368 1.39 -18.84 25.88
N LEU A 369 2.65 -18.42 26.07
CA LEU A 369 3.41 -18.72 27.28
C LEU A 369 3.19 -17.66 28.35
N ASP A 370 3.07 -18.10 29.60
CA ASP A 370 3.07 -17.25 30.79
C ASP A 370 4.51 -16.99 31.24
N LEU A 371 4.94 -15.72 31.17
CA LEU A 371 6.27 -15.27 31.54
C LEU A 371 6.66 -15.62 32.97
N SER A 372 5.72 -15.49 33.92
CA SER A 372 5.99 -15.79 35.33
C SER A 372 6.19 -17.28 35.56
N ARG A 373 5.53 -18.12 34.77
CA ARG A 373 5.74 -19.59 34.82
C ARG A 373 7.05 -19.99 34.17
N LEU A 374 7.42 -19.37 33.04
CA LEU A 374 8.69 -19.59 32.35
C LEU A 374 9.88 -19.22 33.24
N GLU A 375 9.82 -18.07 33.92
CA GLU A 375 10.88 -17.64 34.85
C GLU A 375 11.04 -18.68 35.97
N ARG A 376 9.95 -19.03 36.66
CA ARG A 376 9.97 -19.90 37.84
C ARG A 376 10.38 -21.35 37.57
N HIS A 377 9.92 -21.94 36.47
CA HIS A 377 10.08 -23.39 36.23
C HIS A 377 11.23 -23.74 35.29
N ILE A 378 11.78 -22.76 34.56
CA ILE A 378 12.84 -23.01 33.57
C ILE A 378 14.05 -22.12 33.83
N LEU A 379 13.88 -20.79 33.90
CA LEU A 379 15.02 -19.88 33.96
C LEU A 379 15.67 -19.86 35.35
N GLU A 380 14.90 -19.74 36.43
CA GLU A 380 15.42 -19.76 37.81
C GLU A 380 16.22 -21.04 38.13
N PRO A 381 15.71 -22.26 37.86
CA PRO A 381 16.48 -23.49 38.11
C PRO A 381 17.81 -23.54 37.35
N ILE A 382 17.82 -23.10 36.08
CA ILE A 382 19.02 -23.08 35.26
C ILE A 382 20.02 -22.03 35.77
N LYS A 383 19.54 -20.84 36.15
CA LYS A 383 20.37 -19.77 36.75
C LYS A 383 21.00 -20.23 38.06
N LEU A 384 20.23 -20.86 38.95
CA LEU A 384 20.73 -21.39 40.23
C LEU A 384 21.84 -22.44 40.02
N GLN A 385 21.70 -23.30 39.01
CA GLN A 385 22.73 -24.29 38.69
C GLN A 385 23.96 -23.63 38.04
N ALA A 386 23.75 -22.66 37.15
CA ALA A 386 24.83 -21.90 36.50
C ALA A 386 25.65 -21.02 37.45
N GLN A 387 25.14 -20.68 38.64
CA GLN A 387 25.94 -20.05 39.71
C GLN A 387 26.97 -21.02 40.30
N GLN A 388 26.66 -22.32 40.33
CA GLN A 388 27.45 -23.34 41.00
C GLN A 388 28.45 -24.01 40.07
N GLU A 389 28.08 -24.24 38.81
CA GLU A 389 28.91 -24.94 37.83
C GLU A 389 28.68 -24.45 36.39
N SER A 390 29.64 -24.74 35.51
CA SER A 390 29.48 -24.50 34.07
C SER A 390 28.59 -25.58 33.46
N LEU A 391 27.49 -25.18 32.84
CA LEU A 391 26.53 -26.09 32.21
C LEU A 391 26.90 -26.36 30.75
N SER A 392 26.72 -27.59 30.29
CA SER A 392 26.74 -27.88 28.86
C SER A 392 25.45 -27.40 28.20
N VAL A 393 25.50 -27.17 26.88
CA VAL A 393 24.30 -26.85 26.09
C VAL A 393 23.26 -27.97 26.19
N GLU A 394 23.68 -29.22 26.28
CA GLU A 394 22.82 -30.39 26.52
C GLU A 394 22.11 -30.28 27.86
N ALA A 395 22.85 -30.02 28.95
CA ALA A 395 22.27 -29.90 30.28
C ALA A 395 21.21 -28.77 30.34
N ILE A 396 21.47 -27.64 29.67
CA ILE A 396 20.49 -26.55 29.55
C ILE A 396 19.25 -27.02 28.76
N GLN A 397 19.44 -27.75 27.67
CA GLN A 397 18.31 -28.25 26.86
C GLN A 397 17.45 -29.24 27.63
N ASP A 398 18.06 -30.15 28.38
CA ASP A 398 17.34 -31.14 29.19
C ASP A 398 16.54 -30.47 30.32
N ARG A 399 17.09 -29.42 30.95
CA ARG A 399 16.37 -28.60 31.95
C ARG A 399 15.20 -27.84 31.36
N VAL A 400 15.35 -27.30 30.16
CA VAL A 400 14.25 -26.63 29.44
C VAL A 400 13.14 -27.63 29.12
N GLU A 401 13.48 -28.87 28.74
CA GLU A 401 12.51 -29.93 28.48
C GLU A 401 11.76 -30.36 29.75
N GLU A 402 12.48 -30.54 30.86
CA GLU A 402 11.92 -30.86 32.17
C GLU A 402 10.92 -29.79 32.60
N GLY A 403 11.35 -28.51 32.63
CA GLY A 403 10.47 -27.41 33.02
C GLY A 403 9.28 -27.21 32.07
N LEU A 404 9.46 -27.42 30.76
CA LEU A 404 8.35 -27.39 29.80
C LEU A 404 7.39 -28.57 29.98
N MET A 405 7.86 -29.76 30.34
CA MET A 405 6.97 -30.90 30.60
C MET A 405 6.07 -30.65 31.81
N GLU A 406 6.52 -29.88 32.80
CA GLU A 406 5.70 -29.52 33.96
C GLU A 406 4.65 -28.45 33.64
N ILE A 407 5.03 -27.39 32.92
CA ILE A 407 4.15 -26.23 32.69
C ILE A 407 3.34 -26.32 31.40
N ASN A 408 3.85 -27.01 30.38
CA ASN A 408 3.22 -27.14 29.07
C ASN A 408 3.74 -28.34 28.24
N PRO A 409 3.23 -29.57 28.48
CA PRO A 409 3.68 -30.78 27.78
C PRO A 409 3.60 -30.72 26.24
N GLN A 410 2.67 -29.93 25.69
CA GLN A 410 2.51 -29.77 24.25
C GLN A 410 3.68 -28.97 23.66
N VAL A 411 4.08 -27.88 24.31
CA VAL A 411 5.24 -27.07 23.91
C VAL A 411 6.54 -27.87 24.08
N ALA A 412 6.64 -28.66 25.16
CA ALA A 412 7.78 -29.55 25.40
C ALA A 412 8.02 -30.52 24.23
N ARG A 413 6.96 -31.17 23.73
CA ARG A 413 7.05 -32.07 22.57
C ARG A 413 7.54 -31.35 21.31
N ALA A 414 7.03 -30.15 21.03
CA ALA A 414 7.47 -29.36 19.88
C ALA A 414 8.94 -28.91 20.00
N TYR A 415 9.36 -28.55 21.21
CA TYR A 415 10.76 -28.19 21.51
C TYR A 415 11.70 -29.38 21.28
N ILE A 416 11.35 -30.57 21.76
CA ILE A 416 12.12 -31.81 21.57
C ILE A 416 12.27 -32.14 20.08
N LEU A 417 11.17 -32.11 19.33
CA LEU A 417 11.18 -32.38 17.88
C LEU A 417 12.05 -31.35 17.13
N TYR A 418 11.98 -30.07 17.51
CA TYR A 418 12.82 -29.03 16.92
C TYR A 418 14.31 -29.24 17.22
N ARG A 419 14.66 -29.63 18.45
CA ARG A 419 16.02 -29.99 18.86
C ARG A 419 16.56 -31.16 18.04
N GLU A 420 15.77 -32.22 17.89
CA GLU A 420 16.13 -33.42 17.12
C GLU A 420 16.34 -33.11 15.63
N ALA A 421 15.41 -32.37 15.01
CA ALA A 421 15.55 -31.94 13.62
C ALA A 421 16.82 -31.11 13.40
N ARG A 422 17.15 -30.22 14.34
CA ARG A 422 18.40 -29.44 14.31
C ARG A 422 19.64 -30.30 14.57
N ALA A 423 19.54 -31.35 15.38
CA ALA A 423 20.64 -32.29 15.59
C ALA A 423 20.92 -33.11 14.33
N GLN A 424 19.87 -33.58 13.65
CA GLN A 424 19.96 -34.33 12.39
C GLN A 424 20.49 -33.48 11.24
N ALA A 425 19.98 -32.25 11.05
CA ALA A 425 20.46 -31.33 10.03
C ALA A 425 21.96 -31.01 10.15
N ARG A 426 22.52 -31.10 11.36
CA ARG A 426 23.95 -30.91 11.63
C ARG A 426 24.79 -32.18 11.44
N ARG A 427 24.19 -33.37 11.47
CA ARG A 427 24.84 -34.65 11.15
C ARG A 427 24.88 -34.93 9.64
N GLY A 428 24.04 -34.26 8.85
CA GLY A 428 23.92 -34.41 7.40
C GLY A 428 24.70 -33.39 6.56
N GLN A 429 25.56 -32.57 7.18
CA GLN A 429 26.53 -31.74 6.48
C GLN A 429 27.88 -32.46 6.47
N PRO A 430 28.49 -32.74 5.30
CA PRO A 430 29.83 -33.34 5.23
C PRO A 430 30.90 -32.44 5.86
#